data_AF-A0A6A5K6A3-F1
#
_entry.id   AF-A0A6A5K6A3-F1
#
_cell.length_a   1.000
_cell.length_b   1.000
_cell.length_c   1.000
_cell.angle_alpha   90.00
_cell.angle_beta   90.00
_cell.angle_gamma   90.00
#
_symmetry.space_group_name_H-M   'P 1'
#
loop_
_entity.id
_entity.type
_entity.pdbx_description
1 polymer ?
#
loop_
_entity_poly.entity_id
_entity_poly.type
_entity_poly.pdbx_seq_one_letter_code
_entity_poly.pdbx_strand_id
1 'polypeptide(L)'
;QYATLSHCWGNAKALRLTAASFRDLSTGVAISELAKIFQDAIFTARSLGIGLLWIDSLCILQDSEEDWQGESAVMSEIYRNGVA
;
A
#
# COMPACT_ATOMS: atom_id res chain seq x y z
N GLN A 1 15.01 0.96 4.39
CA GLN A 1 14.74 0.43 3.04
C GLN A 1 13.29 -0.02 3.00
N TYR A 2 12.57 0.33 1.95
CA TYR A 2 11.19 -0.11 1.73
C TYR A 2 11.03 -0.61 0.30
N ALA A 3 10.16 -1.58 0.11
CA ALA A 3 9.73 -2.04 -1.21
C ALA A 3 8.46 -1.30 -1.59
N THR A 4 8.21 -1.15 -2.89
CA THR A 4 6.95 -0.59 -3.39
C THR A 4 6.21 -1.66 -4.18
N LEU A 5 4.90 -1.80 -3.95
CA LEU A 5 4.04 -2.67 -4.73
C LEU A 5 3.09 -1.82 -5.55
N SER A 6 3.36 -1.72 -6.85
CA SER A 6 2.39 -1.23 -7.82
C SER A 6 1.59 -2.42 -8.35
N HIS A 7 0.28 -2.41 -8.16
CA HIS A 7 -0.57 -3.49 -8.66
C HIS A 7 -1.78 -2.93 -9.40
N CYS A 8 -2.24 -3.64 -10.44
CA CYS A 8 -3.49 -3.29 -11.08
C CYS A 8 -4.65 -3.64 -10.14
N TRP A 9 -5.44 -2.62 -9.82
CA TRP A 9 -6.62 -2.60 -8.95
C TRP A 9 -7.80 -3.38 -9.55
N GLY A 10 -7.59 -4.65 -9.92
CA GLY A 10 -8.64 -5.48 -10.51
C GLY A 10 -9.90 -5.57 -9.65
N ASN A 11 -10.91 -6.33 -10.10
CA ASN A 11 -12.22 -6.49 -9.43
C ASN A 11 -12.19 -7.12 -8.02
N ALA A 12 -11.01 -7.36 -7.45
CA ALA A 12 -10.91 -7.83 -6.07
C ALA A 12 -11.25 -6.70 -5.10
N LYS A 13 -12.01 -7.01 -4.05
CA LYS A 13 -12.18 -6.16 -2.86
C LYS A 13 -10.84 -6.04 -2.12
N ALA A 14 -9.87 -5.39 -2.72
CA ALA A 14 -8.64 -5.01 -2.05
C ALA A 14 -9.02 -4.05 -0.91
N LEU A 15 -8.40 -4.25 0.26
CA LEU A 15 -8.49 -3.29 1.34
C LEU A 15 -7.97 -1.94 0.81
N ARG A 16 -8.75 -0.87 0.98
CA ARG A 16 -8.40 0.48 0.52
C ARG A 16 -8.31 1.40 1.72
N LEU A 17 -7.36 2.32 1.69
CA LEU A 17 -7.30 3.43 2.62
C LEU A 17 -8.41 4.41 2.26
N THR A 18 -9.37 4.54 3.15
CA THR A 18 -10.46 5.52 3.13
C THR A 18 -10.48 6.17 4.51
N ALA A 19 -11.15 7.31 4.67
CA ALA A 19 -11.25 7.97 5.98
C ALA A 19 -11.83 7.03 7.06
N ALA A 20 -12.71 6.10 6.66
CA ALA A 20 -13.29 5.09 7.54
C ALA A 20 -12.28 4.00 7.96
N SER A 21 -11.38 3.58 7.06
CA SER A 21 -10.40 2.51 7.31
C SER A 21 -9.03 3.03 7.74
N PHE A 22 -8.80 4.35 7.71
CA PHE A 22 -7.55 4.99 8.12
C PHE A 22 -7.17 4.66 9.56
N ARG A 23 -8.14 4.66 10.48
CA ARG A 23 -7.90 4.35 11.88
C ARG A 23 -7.44 2.91 12.09
N ASP A 24 -8.06 1.97 11.39
CA ASP A 24 -7.73 0.55 11.51
C ASP A 24 -6.38 0.26 10.85
N LEU A 25 -6.09 0.89 9.71
CA LEU A 25 -4.81 0.75 9.02
C LEU A 25 -3.64 1.40 9.77
N SER A 26 -3.86 2.55 10.41
CA SER A 26 -2.84 3.25 11.21
C SER A 26 -2.54 2.56 12.54
N THR A 27 -3.50 1.82 13.10
CA THR A 27 -3.29 1.00 14.31
C THR A 27 -2.72 -0.39 14.01
N GLY A 28 -2.69 -0.77 12.74
CA GLY A 28 -2.18 -2.04 12.25
C GLY A 28 -3.29 -3.06 12.06
N VAL A 29 -3.22 -3.80 10.95
CA VAL A 29 -4.19 -4.84 10.58
C VAL A 29 -3.51 -6.20 10.53
N ALA A 30 -4.27 -7.27 10.80
CA ALA A 30 -3.71 -8.60 10.69
C ALA A 30 -3.44 -8.94 9.22
N ILE A 31 -2.29 -9.56 8.93
CA ILE A 31 -1.93 -9.96 7.56
C ILE A 31 -3.01 -10.86 6.94
N SER A 32 -3.67 -11.70 7.76
CA SER A 32 -4.78 -12.56 7.33
C SER A 32 -6.02 -11.82 6.82
N GLU A 33 -6.21 -10.56 7.23
CA GLU A 33 -7.33 -9.71 6.80
C GLU A 33 -7.03 -8.99 5.48
N LEU A 34 -5.76 -8.97 5.06
CA LEU A 34 -5.35 -8.39 3.79
C LEU A 34 -5.70 -9.32 2.62
N ALA A 35 -5.96 -8.72 1.46
CA ALA A 35 -6.07 -9.47 0.22
C ALA A 35 -4.81 -10.30 -0.04
N LYS A 36 -4.97 -11.46 -0.67
CA LYS A 36 -3.88 -12.42 -0.88
C LYS A 36 -2.64 -11.82 -1.55
N ILE A 37 -2.84 -10.89 -2.49
CA ILE A 37 -1.75 -10.16 -3.16
C ILE A 37 -0.87 -9.37 -2.18
N PHE A 38 -1.46 -8.77 -1.14
CA PHE A 38 -0.70 -8.04 -0.12
C PHE A 38 0.02 -8.98 0.82
N GLN A 39 -0.59 -10.12 1.15
CA GLN A 39 0.06 -11.16 1.94
C GLN A 39 1.33 -11.65 1.22
N ASP A 40 1.19 -12.01 -0.06
CA ASP A 40 2.30 -12.49 -0.90
C ASP A 40 3.40 -11.42 -1.02
N ALA A 41 3.04 -10.14 -1.19
CA ALA A 41 4.00 -9.04 -1.22
C ALA A 41 4.73 -8.86 0.12
N ILE A 42 4.03 -8.97 1.25
CA ILE A 42 4.64 -8.92 2.59
C ILE A 42 5.60 -10.10 2.79
N PHE A 43 5.19 -11.32 2.43
CA PHE A 43 6.06 -12.49 2.53
C PHE A 43 7.31 -12.37 1.66
N THR A 44 7.15 -11.85 0.44
CA THR A 44 8.25 -11.60 -0.50
C THR A 44 9.21 -10.55 0.06
N ALA A 45 8.70 -9.40 0.48
CA ALA A 45 9.49 -8.32 1.08
C ALA A 45 10.27 -8.81 2.31
N ARG A 46 9.60 -9.57 3.21
CA ARG A 46 10.26 -10.15 4.39
C ARG A 46 11.34 -11.16 4.04
N SER A 47 11.12 -11.98 3.00
CA SER A 47 12.13 -12.93 2.50
C SER A 47 13.35 -12.22 1.92
N LEU A 48 13.17 -11.00 1.41
CA LEU A 48 14.24 -10.12 0.93
C LEU A 48 14.89 -9.28 2.05
N GLY A 49 14.46 -9.44 3.31
CA GLY A 49 14.95 -8.64 4.44
C GLY A 49 14.40 -7.22 4.50
N ILE A 50 13.36 -6.92 3.73
CA ILE A 50 12.72 -5.61 3.68
C ILE A 50 11.56 -5.58 4.68
N GLY A 51 11.71 -4.75 5.72
CA GLY A 51 10.72 -4.63 6.80
C GLY A 51 9.59 -3.63 6.53
N LEU A 52 9.67 -2.86 5.44
CA LEU A 52 8.70 -1.82 5.09
C LEU A 52 8.21 -2.04 3.67
N LEU A 53 6.89 -2.08 3.50
CA LEU A 53 6.26 -2.21 2.20
C LEU A 53 5.30 -1.04 2.02
N TRP A 54 5.47 -0.30 0.93
CA TRP A 54 4.57 0.76 0.52
C TRP A 54 3.65 0.24 -0.57
N ILE A 55 2.34 0.41 -0.37
CA ILE A 55 1.29 -0.08 -1.28
C ILE A 55 0.37 1.11 -1.55
N ASP A 56 0.22 1.49 -2.81
CA ASP A 56 -0.61 2.63 -3.23
C ASP A 56 -2.01 2.63 -2.59
N SER A 57 -2.72 1.52 -2.66
CA SER A 57 -4.06 1.34 -2.11
C SER A 57 -4.19 1.43 -0.60
N LEU A 58 -3.09 1.27 0.14
CA LEU A 58 -3.08 1.33 1.60
C LEU A 58 -2.43 2.60 2.14
N CYS A 59 -1.66 3.30 1.32
CA CYS A 59 -0.94 4.51 1.72
C CYS A 59 -1.59 5.79 1.18
N ILE A 60 -2.33 5.72 0.08
CA ILE A 60 -3.01 6.87 -0.53
C ILE A 60 -4.50 6.83 -0.18
N LEU A 61 -5.04 7.95 0.30
CA LEU A 61 -6.44 8.11 0.62
C LEU A 61 -7.31 8.05 -0.66
N GLN A 62 -8.14 7.03 -0.80
CA GLN A 62 -8.89 6.74 -2.02
C GLN A 62 -10.24 7.47 -2.11
N ASP A 63 -10.74 8.04 -1.01
CA ASP A 63 -12.01 8.78 -0.95
C ASP A 63 -11.84 10.30 -1.08
N SER A 64 -10.61 10.77 -1.33
CA SER A 64 -10.27 12.18 -1.52
C SER A 64 -9.51 12.37 -2.83
N GLU A 65 -10.17 12.98 -3.81
CA GLU A 65 -9.56 13.32 -5.11
C GLU A 65 -8.40 14.34 -4.93
N GLU A 66 -8.51 15.23 -3.95
CA GLU A 66 -7.47 16.22 -3.61
C GLU A 66 -6.21 15.55 -3.05
N ASP A 67 -6.36 14.58 -2.13
CA ASP A 67 -5.22 13.79 -1.63
C ASP A 67 -4.62 12.91 -2.72
N TRP A 68 -5.46 12.31 -3.58
CA TRP A 68 -4.99 11.53 -4.70
C TRP A 68 -4.12 12.36 -5.66
N GLN A 69 -4.52 13.60 -5.98
CA GLN A 69 -3.72 14.48 -6.83
C GLN A 69 -2.38 14.86 -6.18
N GLY A 70 -2.37 15.14 -4.88
CA GLY A 70 -1.15 15.43 -4.13
C GLY A 70 -0.20 14.23 -4.08
N GLU A 71 -0.70 13.07 -3.66
CA GLU A 71 0.08 11.84 -3.52
C GLU A 71 0.53 11.27 -4.87
N SER A 72 -0.29 11.38 -5.92
CA SER A 72 0.08 10.94 -7.27
C SER A 72 1.22 11.78 -7.86
N ALA A 73 1.39 13.04 -7.46
CA ALA A 73 2.53 13.84 -7.88
C ALA A 73 3.85 13.32 -7.26
N VAL A 74 3.79 12.86 -6.00
CA VAL A 74 4.95 12.36 -5.24
C VAL A 74 5.19 10.86 -5.44
N MET A 75 4.18 10.12 -5.93
CA MET A 75 4.29 8.69 -6.27
C MET A 75 5.55 8.37 -7.07
N SER A 76 5.88 9.19 -8.08
CA SER A 76 7.06 8.98 -8.93
C SER A 76 8.37 9.01 -8.14
N GLU A 77 8.42 9.76 -7.05
CA GLU A 77 9.55 9.87 -6.13
C GLU A 77 9.60 8.70 -5.14
N ILE A 78 8.43 8.25 -4.66
CA ILE A 78 8.31 7.09 -3.77
C ILE A 78 8.74 5.81 -4.50
N TYR A 79 8.27 5.59 -5.74
CA TYR A 79 8.69 4.45 -6.55
C TYR A 79 10.18 4.49 -6.90
N ARG A 80 10.75 5.69 -7.11
CA ARG A 80 12.16 5.88 -7.44
C ARG A 80 13.09 5.61 -6.25
N ASN A 81 12.63 5.88 -5.03
CA ASN A 81 13.42 5.74 -3.80
C ASN A 81 13.20 4.39 -3.08
N GLY A 82 12.22 3.61 -3.53
CA GLY A 82 12.03 2.22 -3.13
C GLY A 82 13.12 1.30 -3.68
N VAL A 83 13.42 0.24 -2.93
CA VAL A 83 14.29 -0.83 -3.44
C VAL A 83 13.43 -1.73 -4.33
N ALA A 84 13.82 -1.88 -5.60
CA ALA A 84 13.15 -2.74 -6.57
C ALA A 84 13.32 -4.22 -6.24
#